data_AF-A0A4W5MR50-F1
#
_entry.id   AF-A0A4W5MR50-F1
#
_cell.length_a   1.000
_cell.length_b   1.000
_cell.length_c   1.000
_cell.angle_alpha   90.00
_cell.angle_beta   90.00
_cell.angle_gamma   90.00
#
_symmetry.space_group_name_H-M   'P 1'
#
loop_
_entity.id
_entity.type
_entity.pdbx_description
1 polymer ?
#
loop_
_entity_poly.entity_id
_entity_poly.type
_entity_poly.pdbx_seq_one_letter_code
_entity_poly.pdbx_strand_id
1 'polypeptide(L)'
;KVDFDDLHKKRQNKDLIELQGLIDVHFENRKKEEEELIALKSRIEKRRSERAEIQRVRTEKDKERQARREEERLKKEEMDQRRKADDDAKKKSALTNMGSSYSSSLQKADTKRGGKKQTEREKKKKILAERRKPLNIDHLNEDKLKDKAKELWEWMHQLESEKYEHIEKLKRQKYERISEVGN
;
A
#
# COMPACT_ATOMS: atom_id res chain seq x y z
N LYS A 1 16.94 -77.73 44.52
CA LYS A 1 16.52 -76.56 45.33
C LYS A 1 16.75 -75.33 44.45
N VAL A 2 15.70 -74.56 44.14
CA VAL A 2 15.82 -73.40 43.23
C VAL A 2 16.61 -72.29 43.95
N ASP A 3 17.58 -71.70 43.26
CA ASP A 3 18.37 -70.57 43.78
C ASP A 3 17.63 -69.26 43.49
N PHE A 4 17.03 -68.69 44.53
CA PHE A 4 16.25 -67.46 44.43
C PHE A 4 17.13 -66.22 44.22
N ASP A 5 18.41 -66.26 44.64
CA ASP A 5 19.34 -65.13 44.48
C ASP A 5 19.77 -64.98 43.03
N ASP A 6 20.00 -66.10 42.33
CA ASP A 6 20.27 -66.10 40.88
C ASP A 6 19.07 -65.57 40.08
N LEU A 7 17.84 -65.93 40.48
CA LEU A 7 16.61 -65.45 39.84
C LEU A 7 16.41 -63.94 40.03
N HIS A 8 16.78 -63.41 41.21
CA HIS A 8 16.72 -61.97 41.49
C HIS A 8 17.76 -61.19 40.67
N LYS A 9 19.02 -61.66 40.63
CA LYS A 9 20.09 -61.02 39.83
C LYS A 9 19.77 -61.01 38.34
N LYS A 10 19.25 -62.10 37.79
CA LYS A 10 18.85 -62.17 36.38
C LYS A 10 17.73 -61.17 36.04
N ARG A 11 16.78 -60.98 36.96
CA ARG A 11 15.72 -59.98 36.81
C ARG A 11 16.28 -58.57 36.83
N GLN A 12 17.09 -58.23 37.84
CA GLN A 12 17.73 -56.91 37.93
C GLN A 12 18.57 -56.60 36.68
N ASN A 13 19.36 -57.54 36.20
CA ASN A 13 20.16 -57.36 34.99
C ASN A 13 19.28 -57.13 33.74
N LYS A 14 18.18 -57.88 33.61
CA LYS A 14 17.21 -57.68 32.52
C LYS A 14 16.60 -56.29 32.60
N ASP A 15 16.11 -55.88 33.76
CA ASP A 15 15.46 -54.59 33.97
C ASP A 15 16.43 -53.43 33.72
N LEU A 16 17.71 -53.58 34.10
CA LEU A 16 18.76 -52.60 33.82
C LEU A 16 19.06 -52.47 32.32
N ILE A 17 19.11 -53.58 31.59
CA ILE A 17 19.30 -53.58 30.13
C ILE A 17 18.11 -52.95 29.43
N GLU A 18 16.88 -53.29 29.83
CA GLU A 18 15.67 -52.71 29.28
C GLU A 18 15.60 -51.20 29.57
N LEU A 19 15.96 -50.78 30.79
CA LEU A 19 16.02 -49.36 31.16
C LEU A 19 17.05 -48.61 30.31
N GLN A 20 18.24 -49.15 30.11
CA GLN A 20 19.26 -48.54 29.25
C GLN A 20 18.76 -48.42 27.80
N GLY A 21 18.11 -49.46 27.28
CA GLY A 21 17.52 -49.43 25.93
C GLY A 21 16.43 -48.37 25.78
N LEU A 22 15.55 -48.21 26.79
CA LEU A 22 14.53 -47.15 26.80
C LEU A 22 15.15 -45.75 26.84
N ILE A 23 16.20 -45.58 27.64
CA ILE A 23 16.95 -44.33 27.73
C ILE A 23 17.55 -43.98 26.37
N ASP A 24 18.27 -44.91 25.75
CA ASP A 24 18.95 -44.68 24.47
C ASP A 24 17.94 -44.34 23.35
N VAL A 25 16.84 -45.10 23.27
CA VAL A 25 15.76 -44.83 22.32
C VAL A 25 15.14 -43.45 22.55
N HIS A 26 14.90 -43.06 23.80
CA HIS A 26 14.34 -41.75 24.12
C HIS A 26 15.26 -40.62 23.67
N PHE A 27 16.56 -40.71 23.97
CA PHE A 27 17.54 -39.69 23.59
C PHE A 27 17.72 -39.61 22.07
N GLU A 28 17.83 -40.74 21.39
CA GLU A 28 17.96 -40.77 19.92
C GLU A 28 16.73 -40.22 19.22
N ASN A 29 15.52 -40.57 19.70
CA ASN A 29 14.28 -40.02 19.13
C ASN A 29 14.19 -38.51 19.35
N ARG A 30 14.45 -38.03 20.58
CA ARG A 30 14.45 -36.59 20.86
C ARG A 30 15.47 -35.83 20.02
N LYS A 31 16.68 -36.37 19.88
CA LYS A 31 17.74 -35.75 19.10
C LYS A 31 17.33 -35.61 17.63
N LYS A 32 16.78 -36.66 17.03
CA LYS A 32 16.27 -36.64 15.65
C LYS A 32 15.13 -35.63 15.48
N GLU A 33 14.16 -35.64 16.39
CA GLU A 33 13.05 -34.67 16.36
C GLU A 33 13.55 -33.22 16.51
N GLU A 34 14.50 -32.97 17.40
CA GLU A 34 15.10 -31.64 17.58
C GLU A 34 15.88 -31.18 16.34
N GLU A 35 16.67 -32.05 15.73
CA GLU A 35 17.38 -31.77 14.47
C GLU A 35 16.41 -31.44 13.33
N GLU A 36 15.34 -32.22 13.17
CA GLU A 36 14.30 -31.98 12.17
C GLU A 36 13.57 -30.66 12.42
N LEU A 37 13.24 -30.37 13.68
CA LEU A 37 12.58 -29.13 14.06
C LEU A 37 13.48 -27.91 13.80
N ILE A 38 14.77 -28.00 14.11
CA ILE A 38 15.76 -26.95 13.82
C ILE A 38 15.89 -26.73 12.32
N ALA A 39 16.00 -27.80 11.53
CA ALA A 39 16.09 -27.73 10.07
C ALA A 39 14.84 -27.08 9.47
N LEU A 40 13.65 -27.44 9.96
CA LEU A 40 12.37 -26.86 9.53
C LEU A 40 12.29 -25.38 9.88
N LYS A 41 12.62 -25.01 11.13
CA LYS A 41 12.65 -23.61 11.58
C LYS A 41 13.61 -22.77 10.73
N SER A 42 14.82 -23.28 10.46
CA SER A 42 15.80 -22.62 9.60
C SER A 42 15.26 -22.38 8.18
N ARG A 43 14.58 -23.38 7.59
CA ARG A 43 13.95 -23.23 6.27
C ARG A 43 12.80 -22.21 6.26
N ILE A 44 11.98 -22.18 7.32
CA ILE A 44 10.90 -21.19 7.47
C ILE A 44 11.48 -19.79 7.59
N GLU A 45 12.52 -19.62 8.41
CA GLU A 45 13.18 -18.33 8.63
C GLU A 45 13.81 -17.81 7.34
N LYS A 46 14.51 -18.67 6.58
CA LYS A 46 15.04 -18.32 5.25
C LYS A 46 13.93 -17.84 4.29
N ARG A 47 12.78 -18.53 4.24
CA ARG A 47 11.65 -18.09 3.41
C ARG A 47 11.05 -16.76 3.88
N ARG A 48 11.04 -16.50 5.20
CA ARG A 48 10.60 -15.22 5.75
C ARG A 48 11.55 -14.09 5.37
N SER A 49 12.86 -14.30 5.49
CA SER A 49 13.86 -13.31 5.09
C SER A 49 13.82 -13.03 3.59
N GLU A 50 13.66 -14.06 2.75
CA GLU A 50 13.49 -13.89 1.29
C GLU A 50 12.25 -13.05 0.94
N ARG A 51 11.10 -13.31 1.59
CA ARG A 51 9.89 -12.50 1.39
C ARG A 51 10.07 -11.06 1.85
N ALA A 52 10.72 -10.86 2.99
CA ALA A 52 11.03 -9.52 3.51
C ALA A 52 11.92 -8.74 2.53
N GLU A 53 12.92 -9.41 1.96
CA GLU A 53 13.82 -8.79 0.98
C GLU A 53 13.11 -8.46 -0.34
N ILE A 54 12.27 -9.38 -0.86
CA ILE A 54 11.43 -9.11 -2.03
C ILE A 54 10.56 -7.87 -1.81
N GLN A 55 9.95 -7.76 -0.62
CA GLN A 55 9.13 -6.61 -0.27
C GLN A 55 9.97 -5.32 -0.18
N ARG A 56 11.16 -5.37 0.42
CA ARG A 56 12.10 -4.25 0.49
C ARG A 56 12.46 -3.73 -0.89
N VAL A 57 12.92 -4.61 -1.78
CA VAL A 57 13.27 -4.27 -3.17
C VAL A 57 12.07 -3.68 -3.92
N ARG A 58 10.88 -4.24 -3.74
CA ARG A 58 9.65 -3.72 -4.36
C ARG A 58 9.34 -2.31 -3.87
N THR A 59 9.40 -2.07 -2.55
CA THR A 59 9.16 -0.75 -1.97
C THR A 59 10.20 0.29 -2.41
N GLU A 60 11.46 -0.10 -2.52
CA GLU A 60 12.55 0.75 -3.01
C GLU A 60 12.33 1.13 -4.48
N LYS A 61 12.01 0.16 -5.34
CA LYS A 61 11.71 0.40 -6.76
C LYS A 61 10.44 1.24 -6.98
N ASP A 62 9.45 1.11 -6.09
CA ASP A 62 8.27 1.99 -6.10
C ASP A 62 8.64 3.42 -5.67
N LYS A 63 9.48 3.58 -4.64
CA LYS A 63 9.97 4.87 -4.15
C LYS A 63 10.84 5.58 -5.19
N GLU A 64 11.75 4.88 -5.84
CA GLU A 64 12.59 5.40 -6.92
C GLU A 64 11.74 5.91 -8.09
N ARG A 65 10.73 5.14 -8.52
CA ARG A 65 9.79 5.58 -9.57
C ARG A 65 8.98 6.81 -9.17
N GLN A 66 8.65 6.96 -7.88
CA GLN A 66 8.00 8.17 -7.38
C GLN A 66 8.96 9.36 -7.38
N ALA A 67 10.17 9.18 -6.86
CA ALA A 67 11.21 10.21 -6.84
C ALA A 67 11.54 10.72 -8.24
N ARG A 68 11.73 9.82 -9.23
CA ARG A 68 12.00 10.19 -10.62
C ARG A 68 10.89 11.04 -11.24
N ARG A 69 9.62 10.71 -10.96
CA ARG A 69 8.46 11.48 -11.43
C ARG A 69 8.39 12.86 -10.76
N GLU A 70 8.77 12.95 -9.49
CA GLU A 70 8.79 14.21 -8.76
C GLU A 70 9.95 15.11 -9.21
N GLU A 71 11.13 14.55 -9.43
CA GLU A 71 12.31 15.24 -9.95
C GLU A 71 12.06 15.76 -11.37
N GLU A 72 11.46 14.97 -12.26
CA GLU A 72 11.09 15.42 -13.61
C GLU A 72 10.06 16.56 -13.55
N ARG A 73 9.09 16.48 -12.63
CA ARG A 73 8.12 17.56 -12.40
C ARG A 73 8.81 18.82 -11.88
N LEU A 74 9.73 18.70 -10.92
CA LEU A 74 10.48 19.82 -10.36
C LEU A 74 11.36 20.47 -11.43
N LYS A 75 12.10 19.68 -12.23
CA LYS A 75 12.94 20.18 -13.32
C LYS A 75 12.12 20.89 -14.41
N LYS A 76 10.93 20.37 -14.73
CA LYS A 76 10.00 21.04 -15.64
C LYS A 76 9.46 22.35 -15.05
N GLU A 77 9.11 22.35 -13.76
CA GLU A 77 8.66 23.57 -13.06
C GLU A 77 9.77 24.62 -13.00
N GLU A 78 11.02 24.23 -12.79
CA GLU A 78 12.18 25.11 -12.79
C GLU A 78 12.47 25.68 -14.19
N MET A 79 12.42 24.85 -15.24
CA MET A 79 12.55 25.32 -16.62
C MET A 79 11.42 26.28 -17.04
N ASP A 80 10.17 25.97 -16.67
CA ASP A 80 9.03 26.85 -16.95
C ASP A 80 9.13 28.17 -16.18
N GLN A 81 9.62 28.15 -14.93
CA GLN A 81 9.89 29.36 -14.16
C GLN A 81 11.02 30.19 -14.77
N ARG A 82 12.12 29.56 -15.20
CA ARG A 82 13.24 30.24 -15.86
C ARG A 82 12.81 30.86 -17.19
N ARG A 83 12.04 30.14 -18.00
CA ARG A 83 11.47 30.66 -19.25
C ARG A 83 10.51 31.81 -19.01
N LYS A 84 9.65 31.71 -17.99
CA LYS A 84 8.73 32.80 -17.60
C LYS A 84 9.49 34.04 -17.12
N ALA A 85 10.58 33.86 -16.36
CA ALA A 85 11.42 34.97 -15.94
C ALA A 85 12.13 35.64 -17.13
N ASP A 86 12.60 34.86 -18.11
CA ASP A 86 13.24 35.36 -19.33
C ASP A 86 12.25 36.09 -20.26
N ASP A 87 11.04 35.52 -20.45
CA ASP A 87 9.96 36.13 -21.21
C ASP A 87 9.46 37.43 -20.55
N ASP A 88 9.38 37.49 -19.22
CA ASP A 88 9.01 38.71 -18.50
C ASP A 88 10.13 39.76 -18.53
N ALA A 89 11.39 39.36 -18.47
CA ALA A 89 12.51 40.28 -18.64
C ALA A 89 12.51 40.88 -20.07
N LYS A 90 12.28 40.05 -21.09
CA LYS A 90 12.12 40.47 -22.48
C LYS A 90 10.88 41.35 -22.68
N LYS A 91 9.74 40.99 -22.08
CA LYS A 91 8.52 41.82 -22.12
C LYS A 91 8.70 43.13 -21.40
N LYS A 92 9.36 43.17 -20.23
CA LYS A 92 9.68 44.40 -19.51
C LYS A 92 10.60 45.28 -20.37
N SER A 93 11.63 44.69 -20.98
CA SER A 93 12.50 45.39 -21.93
C SER A 93 11.73 45.95 -23.13
N ALA A 94 10.78 45.18 -23.69
CA ALA A 94 9.98 45.60 -24.85
C ALA A 94 8.88 46.62 -24.51
N LEU A 95 8.23 46.49 -23.35
CA LEU A 95 7.22 47.43 -22.83
C LEU A 95 7.84 48.76 -22.38
N THR A 96 9.11 48.75 -21.98
CA THR A 96 9.86 50.00 -21.74
C THR A 96 10.17 50.72 -23.07
N ASN A 97 10.10 50.01 -24.21
CA ASN A 97 10.45 50.55 -25.53
C ASN A 97 9.24 50.83 -26.44
N MET A 98 8.03 50.36 -26.10
CA MET A 98 6.84 50.57 -26.94
C MET A 98 5.62 50.89 -26.06
N GLY A 99 5.12 52.12 -26.17
CA GLY A 99 4.11 52.71 -25.31
C GLY A 99 2.78 51.95 -25.17
N SER A 100 2.34 51.85 -23.91
CA SER A 100 0.98 52.13 -23.41
C SER A 100 -0.28 51.66 -24.18
N SER A 101 -0.33 50.44 -24.72
CA SER A 101 -1.60 49.89 -25.28
C SER A 101 -1.86 48.39 -25.06
N TYR A 102 -1.28 47.77 -24.01
CA TYR A 102 -1.42 46.32 -23.78
C TYR A 102 -1.97 45.94 -22.38
N SER A 103 -2.84 46.77 -21.80
CA SER A 103 -3.37 46.58 -20.44
C SER A 103 -4.31 45.36 -20.29
N SER A 104 -4.98 44.92 -21.36
CA SER A 104 -6.00 43.85 -21.27
C SER A 104 -5.43 42.42 -21.14
N SER A 105 -4.28 42.12 -21.76
CA SER A 105 -3.71 40.75 -21.73
C SER A 105 -2.90 40.43 -20.47
N LEU A 106 -2.52 41.45 -19.69
CA LEU A 106 -1.73 41.29 -18.46
C LEU A 106 -2.56 40.77 -17.28
N GLN A 107 -3.86 41.08 -17.19
CA GLN A 107 -4.71 40.59 -16.09
C GLN A 107 -4.91 39.06 -16.11
N LYS A 108 -4.88 38.42 -17.28
CA LYS A 108 -4.94 36.94 -17.37
C LYS A 108 -3.62 36.25 -16.98
N ALA A 109 -2.50 36.98 -17.03
CA ALA A 109 -1.18 36.44 -16.70
C ALA A 109 -0.89 36.49 -15.19
N ASP A 110 -1.41 37.51 -14.50
CA ASP A 110 -1.20 37.70 -13.06
C ASP A 110 -1.96 36.69 -12.20
N THR A 111 -3.14 36.23 -12.63
CA THR A 111 -3.90 35.18 -11.90
C THR A 111 -3.19 33.82 -11.89
N LYS A 112 -2.17 33.62 -12.74
CA LYS A 112 -1.33 32.41 -12.78
C LYS A 112 0.00 32.55 -12.02
N ARG A 113 0.22 33.64 -11.28
CA ARG A 113 1.50 33.94 -10.64
C ARG A 113 1.53 33.70 -9.11
N GLY A 114 0.38 33.46 -8.48
CA GLY A 114 0.29 32.95 -7.11
C GLY A 114 0.33 31.42 -7.09
N GLY A 115 1.03 30.83 -6.11
CA GLY A 115 1.37 29.40 -5.96
C GLY A 115 0.41 28.42 -6.64
N LYS A 116 0.99 27.47 -7.39
CA LYS A 116 0.31 26.47 -8.24
C LYS A 116 -0.93 25.92 -7.51
N LYS A 117 -2.10 26.51 -7.77
CA LYS A 117 -3.36 26.08 -7.17
C LYS A 117 -3.50 24.59 -7.48
N GLN A 118 -3.70 23.78 -6.43
CA GLN A 118 -3.84 22.34 -6.58
C GLN A 118 -4.85 22.06 -7.68
N THR A 119 -4.43 21.28 -8.69
CA THR A 119 -5.28 21.04 -9.85
C THR A 119 -6.51 20.24 -9.42
N GLU A 120 -7.64 20.39 -10.11
CA GLU A 120 -8.84 19.59 -9.82
C GLU A 120 -8.56 18.07 -9.88
N ARG A 121 -7.60 17.66 -10.73
CA ARG A 121 -7.10 16.28 -10.78
C ARG A 121 -6.41 15.85 -9.48
N GLU A 122 -5.56 16.70 -8.93
CA GLU A 122 -4.86 16.43 -7.66
C GLU A 122 -5.82 16.45 -6.47
N LYS A 123 -6.79 17.39 -6.44
CA LYS A 123 -7.84 17.41 -5.43
C LYS A 123 -8.68 16.14 -5.47
N LYS A 124 -9.16 15.75 -6.67
CA LYS A 124 -9.90 14.49 -6.86
C LYS A 124 -9.09 13.29 -6.39
N LYS A 125 -7.80 13.23 -6.73
CA LYS A 125 -6.92 12.13 -6.30
C LYS A 125 -6.76 12.10 -4.77
N LYS A 126 -6.59 13.25 -4.13
CA LYS A 126 -6.49 13.37 -2.67
C LYS A 126 -7.76 12.89 -1.98
N ILE A 127 -8.92 13.39 -2.41
CA ILE A 127 -10.23 13.02 -1.85
C ILE A 127 -10.51 11.52 -2.01
N LEU A 128 -10.22 10.95 -3.19
CA LEU A 128 -10.42 9.52 -3.41
C LEU A 128 -9.46 8.65 -2.59
N ALA A 129 -8.22 9.11 -2.37
CA ALA A 129 -7.28 8.42 -1.49
C ALA A 129 -7.75 8.43 -0.03
N GLU A 130 -8.28 9.56 0.45
CA GLU A 130 -8.83 9.71 1.80
C GLU A 130 -10.07 8.82 2.03
N ARG A 131 -10.94 8.69 1.03
CA ARG A 131 -12.11 7.80 1.09
C ARG A 131 -11.76 6.31 1.05
N ARG A 132 -10.58 5.96 0.52
CA ARG A 132 -10.17 4.56 0.34
C ARG A 132 -9.60 3.99 1.63
N LYS A 133 -10.39 3.21 2.35
CA LYS A 133 -9.91 2.46 3.51
C LYS A 133 -9.07 1.25 3.07
N PRO A 134 -7.89 1.00 3.65
CA PRO A 134 -7.10 -0.19 3.35
C PRO A 134 -7.86 -1.45 3.81
N LEU A 135 -7.81 -2.50 2.99
CA LEU A 135 -8.45 -3.78 3.29
C LEU A 135 -7.44 -4.69 3.98
N ASN A 136 -7.67 -4.99 5.26
CA ASN A 136 -6.85 -5.92 6.03
C ASN A 136 -7.70 -7.13 6.45
N ILE A 137 -7.58 -8.23 5.71
CA ILE A 137 -8.43 -9.42 5.87
C ILE A 137 -7.65 -10.73 6.07
N ASP A 138 -6.33 -10.71 5.94
CA ASP A 138 -5.49 -11.92 5.91
C ASP A 138 -5.48 -12.72 7.22
N HIS A 139 -5.92 -12.11 8.32
CA HIS A 139 -5.96 -12.67 9.66
C HIS A 139 -7.39 -12.93 10.16
N LEU A 140 -8.40 -12.78 9.30
CA LEU A 140 -9.81 -12.98 9.65
C LEU A 140 -10.23 -14.44 9.44
N ASN A 141 -11.11 -14.94 10.32
CA ASN A 141 -11.76 -16.24 10.16
C ASN A 141 -12.98 -16.15 9.24
N GLU A 142 -13.56 -17.29 8.86
CA GLU A 142 -14.64 -17.37 7.87
C GLU A 142 -15.86 -16.49 8.22
N ASP A 143 -16.32 -16.52 9.46
CA ASP A 143 -17.49 -15.74 9.88
C ASP A 143 -17.23 -14.23 9.79
N LYS A 144 -16.05 -13.76 10.23
CA LYS A 144 -15.66 -12.35 10.10
C LYS A 144 -15.47 -11.94 8.63
N LEU A 145 -15.04 -12.84 7.76
CA LEU A 145 -14.95 -12.58 6.32
C LEU A 145 -16.33 -12.40 5.69
N LYS A 146 -17.34 -13.20 6.10
CA LYS A 146 -18.73 -13.04 5.65
C LYS A 146 -19.30 -11.68 6.07
N ASP A 147 -19.07 -11.27 7.31
CA ASP A 147 -19.50 -9.95 7.80
C ASP A 147 -18.81 -8.82 7.04
N LYS A 148 -17.49 -8.94 6.80
CA LYS A 148 -16.75 -7.93 6.04
C LYS A 148 -17.21 -7.84 4.59
N ALA A 149 -17.59 -8.97 3.97
CA ALA A 149 -18.15 -8.98 2.63
C ALA A 149 -19.50 -8.26 2.57
N LYS A 150 -20.38 -8.45 3.57
CA LYS A 150 -21.65 -7.71 3.68
C LYS A 150 -21.42 -6.21 3.83
N GLU A 151 -20.52 -5.78 4.71
CA GLU A 151 -20.19 -4.35 4.91
C GLU A 151 -19.70 -3.70 3.60
N LEU A 152 -18.82 -4.38 2.86
CA LEU A 152 -18.31 -3.88 1.58
C LEU A 152 -19.41 -3.82 0.51
N TRP A 153 -20.32 -4.78 0.50
CA TRP A 153 -21.46 -4.80 -0.41
C TRP A 153 -22.43 -3.65 -0.12
N GLU A 154 -22.79 -3.43 1.14
CA GLU A 154 -23.62 -2.30 1.57
C GLU A 154 -22.98 -0.96 1.21
N TRP A 155 -21.67 -0.82 1.44
CA TRP A 155 -20.92 0.37 1.06
C TRP A 155 -20.93 0.62 -0.45
N MET A 156 -20.77 -0.43 -1.26
CA MET A 156 -20.86 -0.33 -2.72
C MET A 156 -22.25 0.09 -3.16
N HIS A 157 -23.29 -0.54 -2.61
CA HIS A 157 -24.69 -0.22 -2.92
C HIS A 157 -25.02 1.25 -2.59
N GLN A 158 -24.57 1.75 -1.43
CA GLN A 158 -24.72 3.16 -1.05
C GLN A 158 -24.08 4.11 -2.08
N LEU A 159 -22.84 3.83 -2.51
CA LEU A 159 -22.16 4.65 -3.52
C LEU A 159 -22.85 4.62 -4.89
N GLU A 160 -23.44 3.49 -5.27
CA GLU A 160 -24.22 3.38 -6.51
C GLU A 160 -25.51 4.19 -6.45
N SER A 161 -26.20 4.16 -5.30
CA SER A 161 -27.39 4.99 -5.05
C SER A 161 -27.07 6.48 -5.16
N GLU A 162 -26.03 6.94 -4.46
CA GLU A 162 -25.59 8.35 -4.52
C GLU A 162 -25.20 8.77 -5.94
N LYS A 163 -24.52 7.89 -6.69
CA LYS A 163 -24.19 8.14 -8.09
C LYS A 163 -25.45 8.32 -8.94
N TYR A 164 -26.47 7.48 -8.74
CA TYR A 164 -27.74 7.57 -9.45
C TYR A 164 -28.44 8.91 -9.18
N GLU A 165 -28.58 9.28 -7.91
CA GLU A 165 -29.18 10.57 -7.52
C GLU A 165 -28.45 11.76 -8.14
N HIS A 166 -27.11 11.75 -8.14
CA HIS A 166 -26.30 12.80 -8.77
C HIS A 166 -26.51 12.87 -10.29
N ILE A 167 -26.66 11.73 -10.96
CA ILE A 167 -26.93 11.68 -12.41
C ILE A 167 -28.32 12.28 -12.71
N GLU A 168 -29.35 11.89 -11.97
CA GLU A 168 -30.71 12.40 -12.17
C GLU A 168 -30.79 13.90 -11.86
N LYS A 169 -30.14 14.35 -10.78
CA LYS A 169 -30.02 15.77 -10.44
C LYS A 169 -29.36 16.56 -11.57
N LEU A 170 -28.27 16.03 -12.15
CA LEU A 170 -27.57 16.69 -13.26
C LEU A 170 -28.45 16.77 -14.52
N LYS A 171 -29.22 15.72 -14.83
CA LYS A 171 -30.18 15.74 -15.95
C LYS A 171 -31.22 16.84 -15.76
N ARG A 172 -31.80 16.94 -14.56
CA ARG A 172 -32.77 17.98 -14.21
C ARG A 172 -32.18 19.39 -14.32
N GLN A 173 -30.99 19.61 -13.77
CA GLN A 173 -30.28 20.91 -13.86
C GLN A 173 -29.97 21.32 -15.30
N LYS A 174 -29.64 20.36 -16.17
CA LYS A 174 -29.45 20.63 -17.60
C LYS A 174 -30.75 21.06 -18.27
N TYR A 175 -31.87 20.41 -17.94
CA TYR A 175 -33.18 20.76 -18.46
C TYR A 175 -33.60 22.17 -18.02
N GLU A 176 -33.53 22.46 -16.71
CA GLU A 176 -33.84 23.78 -16.13
C GLU A 176 -33.03 24.90 -16.80
N ARG A 177 -31.71 24.70 -16.98
CA ARG A 177 -30.86 25.67 -17.67
C ARG A 177 -31.29 25.89 -19.13
N ILE A 178 -31.68 24.84 -19.86
CA ILE A 178 -32.12 24.99 -21.26
C ILE A 178 -33.44 25.77 -21.32
N SER A 179 -34.37 25.50 -20.40
CA SER A 179 -35.64 26.23 -20.34
C SER A 179 -35.48 27.70 -19.95
N GLU A 180 -34.48 28.05 -19.14
CA GLU A 180 -34.18 29.43 -18.75
C GLU A 180 -33.53 30.25 -19.87
N VAL A 181 -32.78 29.62 -20.78
CA VAL A 181 -32.11 30.30 -21.91
C VAL A 181 -33.02 30.43 -23.13
N GLY A 182 -34.13 29.68 -23.18
CA GLY A 182 -35.13 29.71 -24.25
C GLY A 182 -36.27 30.71 -24.05
N ASN A 183 -36.35 31.36 -22.88
CA ASN A 183 -37.20 32.53 -22.60
C ASN A 183 -36.36 33.81 -22.64
#